data_AF-A0A7X9FPH0-F1
#
_entry.id   AF-A0A7X9FPH0-F1
#
_cell.length_a   1.000
_cell.length_b   1.000
_cell.length_c   1.000
_cell.angle_alpha   90.00
_cell.angle_beta   90.00
_cell.angle_gamma   90.00
#
_symmetry.space_group_name_H-M   'P 1'
#
loop_
_entity.id
_entity.type
_entity.pdbx_description
1 polymer ?
#
loop_
_entity_poly.entity_id
_entity_poly.type
_entity_poly.pdbx_seq_one_letter_code
_entity_poly.pdbx_strand_id
1 'polypeptide(L)'
;SEVESLLTSGIVITGGGSNLAGMSDIAEQVFNVPVRVGLPRSIAGLKDLINAPEHSVATGLILYGAEHGANKRRLGMGMPVSGIFRKVANWLGEHF
;
A
#
# COMPACT_ATOMS: atom_id res chain seq x y z
N SER A 1 -12.86 22.63 -11.29
CA SER A 1 -11.91 23.25 -10.33
C SER A 1 -10.50 22.75 -10.64
N GLU A 2 -9.43 23.45 -10.26
CA GLU A 2 -8.03 23.15 -10.66
C GLU A 2 -7.60 21.68 -10.48
N VAL A 3 -8.20 20.99 -9.51
CA VAL A 3 -7.99 19.57 -9.18
C VAL A 3 -8.44 18.62 -10.30
N GLU A 4 -9.54 18.93 -11.01
CA GLU A 4 -10.01 18.10 -12.15
C GLU A 4 -8.98 18.08 -13.29
N SER A 5 -8.24 19.18 -13.49
CA SER A 5 -7.21 19.25 -14.54
C SER A 5 -5.97 18.39 -14.23
N LEU A 6 -5.72 18.11 -12.95
CA LEU A 6 -4.58 17.31 -12.48
C LEU A 6 -4.86 15.79 -12.49
N LEU A 7 -6.13 15.39 -12.63
CA LEU A 7 -6.59 14.00 -12.55
C LEU A 7 -6.88 13.39 -13.93
N THR A 8 -6.05 13.66 -14.95
CA THR A 8 -6.23 13.13 -16.31
C THR A 8 -6.30 11.58 -16.35
N SER A 9 -5.76 10.90 -15.33
CA SER A 9 -5.78 9.43 -15.19
C SER A 9 -6.88 8.87 -14.27
N GLY A 10 -7.73 9.72 -13.71
CA GLY A 10 -8.74 9.35 -12.70
C GLY A 10 -8.16 8.98 -11.33
N ILE A 11 -8.97 8.33 -10.50
CA ILE A 11 -8.66 7.95 -9.10
C ILE A 11 -8.51 6.43 -8.97
N VAL A 12 -7.61 5.99 -8.10
CA VAL A 12 -7.48 4.59 -7.68
C VAL A 12 -7.72 4.49 -6.18
N ILE A 13 -8.73 3.73 -5.77
CA ILE A 13 -9.02 3.44 -4.37
C ILE A 13 -8.47 2.07 -3.99
N THR A 14 -7.98 1.90 -2.75
CA THR A 14 -7.42 0.64 -2.24
C THR A 14 -7.88 0.38 -0.81
N GLY A 15 -7.39 -0.68 -0.17
CA GLY A 15 -7.75 -1.05 1.20
C GLY A 15 -9.11 -1.75 1.30
N GLY A 16 -9.44 -2.29 2.48
CA GLY A 16 -10.68 -3.05 2.68
C GLY A 16 -11.96 -2.23 2.46
N GLY A 17 -11.92 -0.91 2.69
CA GLY A 17 -13.07 -0.03 2.44
C GLY A 17 -13.46 0.06 0.96
N SER A 18 -12.53 -0.20 0.05
CA SER A 18 -12.81 -0.22 -1.40
C SER A 18 -13.63 -1.44 -1.84
N ASN A 19 -13.76 -2.48 -1.01
CA ASN A 19 -14.59 -3.66 -1.28
C ASN A 19 -16.08 -3.43 -0.96
N LEU A 20 -16.45 -2.29 -0.36
CA LEU A 20 -17.84 -1.96 -0.12
C LEU A 20 -18.58 -1.84 -1.46
N ALA A 21 -19.73 -2.51 -1.57
CA ALA A 21 -20.53 -2.50 -2.78
C ALA A 21 -20.90 -1.06 -3.19
N GLY A 22 -20.63 -0.70 -4.44
CA GLY A 22 -20.89 0.64 -4.98
C GLY A 22 -19.90 1.72 -4.53
N MET A 23 -18.82 1.38 -3.82
CA MET A 23 -17.83 2.39 -3.38
C MET A 23 -17.17 3.12 -4.56
N SER A 24 -16.80 2.41 -5.63
CA SER A 24 -16.29 3.04 -6.86
C SER A 24 -17.30 4.01 -7.43
N ASP A 25 -18.57 3.61 -7.52
CA ASP A 25 -19.62 4.37 -8.20
C ASP A 25 -19.95 5.65 -7.43
N ILE A 26 -20.01 5.58 -6.10
CA ILE A 26 -20.19 6.76 -5.23
C ILE A 26 -18.98 7.68 -5.36
N ALA A 27 -17.76 7.14 -5.37
CA ALA A 27 -16.56 7.95 -5.55
C ALA A 27 -16.54 8.65 -6.91
N GLU A 28 -16.96 7.98 -7.99
CA GLU A 28 -17.11 8.60 -9.32
C GLU A 28 -18.10 9.77 -9.30
N GLN A 29 -19.24 9.60 -8.62
CA GLN A 29 -20.23 10.67 -8.47
C GLN A 29 -19.70 11.87 -7.67
N VAL A 30 -18.93 11.62 -6.61
CA VAL A 30 -18.37 12.67 -5.74
C VAL A 30 -17.24 13.44 -6.44
N PHE A 31 -16.36 12.73 -7.16
CA PHE A 31 -15.15 13.31 -7.74
C PHE A 31 -15.29 13.68 -9.21
N ASN A 32 -16.39 13.29 -9.88
CA ASN A 32 -16.69 13.58 -11.28
C ASN A 32 -15.56 13.16 -12.25
N VAL A 33 -14.82 12.12 -11.88
CA VAL A 33 -13.72 11.52 -12.66
C VAL A 33 -13.79 9.99 -12.55
N PRO A 34 -13.23 9.23 -13.52
CA PRO A 34 -13.21 7.78 -13.44
C PRO A 34 -12.50 7.28 -12.17
N VAL A 35 -13.10 6.33 -11.46
CA VAL A 35 -12.55 5.72 -10.24
C VAL A 35 -12.50 4.20 -10.39
N ARG A 36 -11.37 3.60 -10.01
CA ARG A 36 -11.20 2.13 -10.04
C ARG A 36 -10.62 1.59 -8.73
N VAL A 37 -10.96 0.35 -8.42
CA VAL A 37 -10.33 -0.38 -7.32
C VAL A 37 -8.94 -0.85 -7.76
N GLY A 38 -7.92 -0.50 -6.96
CA GLY A 38 -6.53 -0.86 -7.18
C GLY A 38 -6.15 -2.14 -6.43
N LEU A 39 -5.40 -3.00 -7.12
CA LEU A 39 -4.85 -4.24 -6.55
C LEU A 39 -3.33 -4.11 -6.41
N PRO A 40 -2.74 -4.71 -5.36
CA PRO A 40 -1.29 -4.73 -5.21
C PRO A 40 -0.62 -5.43 -6.41
N ARG A 41 0.50 -4.86 -6.87
CA ARG A 41 1.31 -5.39 -7.96
C ARG A 41 2.74 -5.64 -7.46
N SER A 42 3.52 -6.43 -8.20
CA SER A 42 4.98 -6.58 -8.02
C SER A 42 5.51 -7.61 -7.01
N ILE A 43 4.71 -8.58 -6.55
CA ILE A 43 5.22 -9.75 -5.82
C ILE A 43 5.04 -11.02 -6.66
N ALA A 44 6.13 -11.58 -7.17
CA ALA A 44 6.11 -12.86 -7.89
C ALA A 44 5.96 -14.03 -6.89
N GLY A 45 5.19 -15.06 -7.27
CA GLY A 45 5.01 -16.28 -6.47
C GLY A 45 3.97 -16.20 -5.34
N LEU A 46 3.43 -15.01 -5.04
CA LEU A 46 2.39 -14.82 -4.00
C LEU A 46 1.11 -14.17 -4.52
N LYS A 47 1.03 -13.86 -5.83
CA LYS A 47 -0.07 -13.06 -6.42
C LYS A 47 -1.45 -13.59 -6.02
N ASP A 48 -1.67 -14.89 -6.07
CA ASP A 48 -2.99 -15.49 -5.85
C ASP A 48 -3.49 -15.33 -4.41
N LEU A 49 -2.58 -15.15 -3.44
CA LEU A 49 -2.92 -14.98 -2.03
C LEU A 49 -3.14 -13.53 -1.61
N ILE A 50 -2.57 -12.57 -2.36
CA ILE A 50 -2.59 -11.15 -1.97
C ILE A 50 -3.34 -10.28 -2.98
N ASN A 51 -4.05 -10.87 -3.94
CA ASN A 51 -4.78 -10.15 -4.98
C ASN A 51 -6.10 -9.54 -4.45
N ALA A 52 -5.98 -8.72 -3.41
CA ALA A 52 -7.09 -8.01 -2.80
C ALA A 52 -6.63 -6.62 -2.34
N PRO A 53 -7.47 -5.58 -2.45
CA PRO A 53 -7.09 -4.21 -2.19
C PRO A 53 -6.64 -3.98 -0.73
N GLU A 54 -7.12 -4.76 0.23
CA GLU A 54 -6.70 -4.77 1.64
C GLU A 54 -5.20 -5.08 1.83
N HIS A 55 -4.55 -5.76 0.89
CA HIS A 55 -3.13 -6.10 0.98
C HIS A 55 -2.19 -5.04 0.38
N SER A 56 -2.74 -3.93 -0.11
CA SER A 56 -1.96 -2.87 -0.80
C SER A 56 -0.89 -2.24 0.09
N VAL A 57 -1.23 -1.93 1.36
CA VAL A 57 -0.29 -1.31 2.31
C VAL A 57 0.84 -2.29 2.67
N ALA A 58 0.50 -3.51 3.05
CA ALA A 58 1.49 -4.52 3.43
C ALA A 58 2.45 -4.82 2.28
N THR A 59 1.93 -4.96 1.06
CA THR A 59 2.73 -5.16 -0.15
C THR A 59 3.68 -3.99 -0.40
N GLY A 60 3.19 -2.75 -0.28
CA GLY A 60 4.02 -1.55 -0.42
C GLY A 60 5.15 -1.47 0.61
N LEU A 61 4.87 -1.81 1.88
CA LEU A 61 5.88 -1.85 2.93
C LEU A 61 6.96 -2.91 2.68
N ILE A 62 6.57 -4.09 2.21
CA ILE A 62 7.50 -5.16 1.85
C ILE A 62 8.42 -4.71 0.71
N LEU A 63 7.84 -4.15 -0.35
CA LEU A 63 8.61 -3.65 -1.50
C LEU A 63 9.55 -2.52 -1.08
N TYR A 64 9.05 -1.55 -0.31
CA TYR A 64 9.84 -0.45 0.21
C TYR A 64 11.05 -0.96 1.03
N GLY A 65 10.81 -1.91 1.94
CA GLY A 65 11.85 -2.53 2.74
C GLY A 65 12.85 -3.34 1.92
N ALA A 66 12.43 -3.99 0.85
CA ALA A 66 13.31 -4.71 -0.07
C ALA A 66 14.22 -3.76 -0.85
N GLU A 67 13.66 -2.68 -1.41
CA GLU A 67 14.40 -1.69 -2.21
C GLU A 67 15.36 -0.85 -1.34
N HIS A 68 14.92 -0.40 -0.17
CA HIS A 68 15.66 0.55 0.67
C HIS A 68 16.45 -0.13 1.80
N GLY A 69 16.12 -1.39 2.14
CA GLY A 69 16.85 -2.19 3.13
C GLY A 69 18.10 -2.89 2.57
N ALA A 70 18.17 -3.08 1.24
CA ALA A 70 19.33 -3.70 0.58
C ALA A 70 20.60 -2.84 0.68
N ASN A 71 20.46 -1.52 0.80
CA ASN A 71 21.61 -0.60 0.85
C ASN A 71 22.39 -0.64 2.20
N LYS A 72 21.92 -1.43 3.19
CA LYS A 72 22.64 -1.70 4.45
C LYS A 72 23.21 -3.11 4.58
N ARG A 73 23.04 -3.99 3.58
CA ARG A 73 23.54 -5.38 3.64
C ARG A 73 24.63 -5.66 2.61
N ARG A 74 25.76 -4.96 2.76
CA ARG A 74 27.08 -5.60 2.59
C ARG A 74 27.58 -6.28 3.88
N LEU A 75 26.73 -6.42 4.89
CA LEU A 75 26.99 -7.19 6.09
C LEU A 75 25.99 -8.35 6.21
N GLY A 76 26.53 -9.56 6.00
CA GLY A 76 26.17 -10.85 6.58
C GLY A 76 24.70 -11.19 6.85
N MET A 77 24.24 -12.26 6.19
CA MET A 77 23.49 -13.39 6.78
C MET A 77 22.47 -13.08 7.90
N GLY A 78 21.17 -13.14 7.56
CA GLY A 78 20.05 -13.32 8.50
C GLY A 78 19.58 -12.06 9.25
N MET A 79 18.42 -11.50 8.89
CA MET A 79 17.76 -10.52 9.77
C MET A 79 16.91 -11.23 10.83
N PRO A 80 17.11 -10.94 12.13
CA PRO A 80 16.21 -11.38 13.17
C PRO A 80 14.98 -10.46 13.22
N VAL A 81 13.79 -11.05 13.17
CA VAL A 81 12.46 -10.41 13.32
C VAL A 81 12.35 -9.48 14.54
N SER A 82 13.24 -9.61 15.54
CA SER A 82 13.33 -8.73 16.71
C SER A 82 13.62 -7.25 16.37
N GLY A 83 14.36 -6.98 15.29
CA GLY A 83 14.71 -5.61 14.89
C GLY A 83 13.51 -4.80 14.36
N ILE A 84 12.51 -5.49 13.79
CA ILE A 84 11.30 -4.87 13.27
C ILE A 84 10.35 -4.52 14.42
N PHE A 85 10.16 -5.47 15.36
CA PHE A 85 9.35 -5.25 16.56
C PHE A 85 9.83 -4.07 17.41
N ARG A 86 11.15 -3.89 17.54
CA ARG A 86 11.73 -2.77 18.30
C ARG A 86 11.42 -1.39 17.70
N LYS A 87 11.34 -1.28 16.36
CA LYS A 87 10.98 -0.02 15.70
C LYS A 87 9.51 0.33 15.89
N VAL A 88 8.63 -0.67 15.86
CA VAL A 88 7.19 -0.48 16.11
C VAL A 88 6.93 -0.08 17.56
N ALA A 89 7.62 -0.73 18.51
CA ALA A 89 7.51 -0.39 19.94
C ALA A 89 8.01 1.04 20.23
N ASN A 90 9.14 1.45 19.63
CA ASN A 90 9.65 2.80 19.79
C ASN A 90 8.72 3.85 19.16
N TRP A 91 8.17 3.59 17.96
CA TRP A 91 7.25 4.53 17.31
C TRP A 91 5.96 4.73 18.11
N LEU A 92 5.41 3.65 18.69
CA LEU A 92 4.23 3.73 19.57
C LEU A 92 4.52 4.53 20.84
N GLY A 93 5.69 4.33 21.46
CA GLY A 93 6.08 5.08 22.67
C GLY A 93 6.43 6.55 22.41
N GLU A 94 6.64 6.95 21.15
CA GLU A 94 6.87 8.36 20.78
C GLU A 94 5.57 9.09 20.37
N HIS A 95 4.53 8.36 19.92
CA HIS A 95 3.29 8.93 19.39
C HIS A 95 2.06 8.76 20.30
N PHE A 96 2.17 7.98 21.37
CA PHE A 96 1.18 7.83 22.44
C PHE A 96 1.85 8.06 23.79
#